data_AF-A0A7V9DHI2-F1
#
_entry.id   AF-A0A7V9DHI2-F1
#
_cell.length_a   1.000
_cell.length_b   1.000
_cell.length_c   1.000
_cell.angle_alpha   90.00
_cell.angle_beta   90.00
_cell.angle_gamma   90.00
#
_symmetry.space_group_name_H-M   'P 1'
#
loop_
_entity.id
_entity.type
_entity.pdbx_description
1 polymer ?
#
loop_
_entity_poly.entity_id
_entity_poly.type
_entity_poly.pdbx_seq_one_letter_code
_entity_poly.pdbx_strand_id
1 'polypeptide(L)'
;MRDTAKRAALATLVVGSIVVLALALWKLKLLAALLFFAFILAAAMRPTVEKLAKRGIPRAAGIGLHYIVLLGMIAGFLWLVVPRAIDQIDAAVGDLPKTRSDLGQQASESTGIRHDILVGLQSRLEDLPTGESLVDPAVEVTLTVFEVALGIFFVLASAAYWVFERDKAEDLLCSLLPRPRRKKVRDTWELIDAKLGAY
;
A
#
# COMPACT_ATOMS: atom_id res chain seq x y z
N MET A 1 -32.34 10.39 43.05
CA MET A 1 -32.12 9.09 42.37
C MET A 1 -32.33 9.16 40.85
N ARG A 2 -33.36 9.85 40.30
CA ARG A 2 -33.53 9.98 38.83
C ARG A 2 -32.37 10.69 38.13
N ASP A 3 -31.79 11.72 38.72
CA ASP A 3 -30.69 12.47 38.09
C ASP A 3 -29.36 11.72 38.08
N THR A 4 -29.08 10.94 39.13
CA THR A 4 -27.90 10.06 39.17
C THR A 4 -28.03 8.94 38.13
N ALA A 5 -29.22 8.35 37.97
CA ALA A 5 -29.48 7.35 36.94
C ALA A 5 -29.37 7.91 35.51
N LYS A 6 -29.90 9.12 35.25
CA LYS A 6 -29.76 9.79 33.94
C LYS A 6 -28.32 10.14 33.61
N ARG A 7 -27.56 10.67 34.59
CA ARG A 7 -26.15 10.99 34.41
C ARG A 7 -25.31 9.74 34.18
N ALA A 8 -25.59 8.66 34.90
CA ALA A 8 -24.94 7.37 34.68
C ALA A 8 -25.27 6.82 33.28
N ALA A 9 -26.54 6.84 32.85
CA ALA A 9 -26.93 6.39 31.51
C ALA A 9 -26.27 7.22 30.40
N LEU A 10 -26.22 8.55 30.55
CA LEU A 10 -25.56 9.44 29.60
C LEU A 10 -24.05 9.17 29.56
N ALA A 11 -23.40 9.02 30.72
CA ALA A 11 -21.98 8.73 30.81
C ALA A 11 -21.64 7.38 30.14
N THR A 12 -22.40 6.33 30.43
CA THR A 12 -22.19 5.01 29.81
C THR A 12 -22.42 5.06 28.30
N LEU A 13 -23.42 5.81 27.83
CA LEU A 13 -23.67 5.99 26.40
C LEU A 13 -22.54 6.76 25.72
N VAL A 14 -22.05 7.85 26.31
CA VAL A 14 -20.92 8.62 25.77
C VAL A 14 -19.65 7.77 25.74
N VAL A 15 -19.32 7.10 26.84
CA VAL A 15 -18.14 6.21 26.91
C VAL A 15 -18.28 5.07 25.90
N GLY A 16 -19.43 4.41 25.84
CA GLY A 16 -19.70 3.36 24.86
C GLY A 16 -19.56 3.85 23.42
N SER A 17 -20.08 5.05 23.12
CA SER A 17 -19.95 5.67 21.79
C SER A 17 -18.49 5.95 21.43
N ILE A 18 -17.70 6.47 22.38
CA ILE A 18 -16.27 6.74 22.18
C ILE A 18 -15.51 5.43 21.92
N VAL A 19 -15.80 4.37 22.69
CA VAL A 19 -15.15 3.06 22.51
C VAL A 19 -15.49 2.46 21.14
N VAL A 20 -16.77 2.47 20.75
CA VAL A 20 -17.20 2.00 19.43
C VAL A 20 -16.53 2.78 18.31
N LEU A 21 -16.47 4.11 18.42
CA LEU A 21 -15.81 4.97 17.43
C LEU A 21 -14.31 4.68 17.36
N ALA A 22 -13.64 4.53 18.51
CA ALA A 22 -12.21 4.21 18.57
C ALA A 22 -11.91 2.85 17.92
N LEU A 23 -12.72 1.83 18.19
CA LEU A 23 -12.59 0.51 17.56
C LEU A 23 -12.86 0.56 16.06
N ALA A 24 -13.87 1.31 15.62
CA ALA A 24 -14.16 1.51 14.21
C ALA A 24 -12.97 2.18 13.50
N LEU A 25 -12.44 3.28 14.05
CA LEU A 25 -11.25 3.96 13.52
C LEU A 25 -10.03 3.05 13.50
N TRP A 26 -9.85 2.20 14.52
CA TRP A 26 -8.76 1.23 14.57
C TRP A 26 -8.83 0.20 13.44
N LYS A 27 -10.04 -0.29 13.13
CA LYS A 27 -10.27 -1.20 12.00
C LYS A 27 -10.11 -0.50 10.65
N LEU A 28 -10.48 0.77 10.56
CA LEU A 28 -10.39 1.60 9.36
C LEU A 28 -9.02 2.22 9.14
N LYS A 29 -8.05 2.05 10.05
CA LYS A 29 -6.74 2.73 9.99
C LYS A 29 -6.01 2.49 8.66
N LEU A 30 -6.08 1.28 8.12
CA LEU A 30 -5.43 0.92 6.86
C LEU A 30 -6.11 1.62 5.68
N LEU A 31 -7.45 1.60 5.65
CA LEU A 31 -8.24 2.30 4.63
C LEU A 31 -8.02 3.82 4.70
N ALA A 32 -7.97 4.39 5.90
CA ALA A 32 -7.66 5.80 6.11
C ALA A 32 -6.25 6.15 5.61
N ALA A 33 -5.25 5.29 5.86
CA ALA A 33 -3.90 5.47 5.35
C ALA A 33 -3.83 5.36 3.81
N LEU A 34 -4.52 4.38 3.22
CA LEU A 34 -4.62 4.23 1.76
C LEU A 34 -5.28 5.45 1.10
N LEU A 35 -6.40 5.93 1.66
CA LEU A 35 -7.07 7.14 1.19
C LEU A 35 -6.17 8.37 1.35
N PHE A 36 -5.51 8.52 2.50
CA PHE A 36 -4.55 9.60 2.73
C PHE A 36 -3.43 9.61 1.69
N PHE A 37 -2.87 8.43 1.38
CA PHE A 37 -1.87 8.29 0.34
C PHE A 37 -2.42 8.61 -1.05
N ALA A 38 -3.66 8.19 -1.35
CA ALA A 38 -4.34 8.56 -2.59
C ALA A 38 -4.55 10.08 -2.73
N PHE A 39 -4.88 10.78 -1.65
CA PHE A 39 -4.97 12.25 -1.63
C PHE A 39 -3.63 12.91 -1.94
N ILE A 40 -2.54 12.42 -1.34
CA ILE A 40 -1.18 12.91 -1.63
C ILE A 40 -0.85 12.72 -3.10
N LEU A 41 -1.08 11.52 -3.64
CA LEU A 41 -0.82 11.24 -5.05
C LEU A 41 -1.65 12.12 -5.98
N ALA A 42 -2.94 12.30 -5.66
CA ALA A 42 -3.83 13.18 -6.41
C ALA A 42 -3.37 14.65 -6.38
N ALA A 43 -2.89 15.14 -5.23
CA ALA A 43 -2.34 16.48 -5.10
C ALA A 43 -1.06 16.65 -5.93
N ALA A 44 -0.16 15.67 -5.92
CA ALA A 44 1.08 15.67 -6.68
C ALA A 44 0.85 15.64 -8.22
N MET A 45 -0.16 14.89 -8.69
CA MET A 45 -0.52 14.83 -10.11
C MET A 45 -1.29 16.07 -10.60
N ARG A 46 -1.92 16.83 -9.69
CA ARG A 46 -2.78 17.96 -10.03
C ARG A 46 -2.14 19.07 -10.87
N PRO A 47 -0.97 19.63 -10.52
CA PRO A 47 -0.40 20.77 -11.26
C PRO A 47 -0.16 20.43 -12.73
N THR A 48 0.30 19.22 -13.02
CA THR A 48 0.60 18.73 -14.36
C THR A 48 -0.68 18.37 -15.11
N VAL A 49 -1.63 17.66 -14.47
CA VAL A 49 -2.95 17.36 -15.05
C VAL A 49 -3.68 18.63 -15.44
N GLU A 50 -3.69 19.66 -14.59
CA GLU A 50 -4.40 20.91 -14.88
C GLU A 50 -3.68 21.77 -15.92
N LYS A 51 -2.34 21.74 -15.97
CA LYS A 51 -1.55 22.34 -17.07
C LYS A 51 -1.87 21.69 -18.41
N LEU A 52 -2.06 20.37 -18.44
CA LEU A 52 -2.45 19.63 -19.65
C LEU A 52 -3.91 19.94 -20.04
N ALA A 53 -4.81 20.01 -19.06
CA ALA A 53 -6.21 20.41 -19.28
C ALA A 53 -6.33 21.80 -19.91
N LYS A 54 -5.56 22.78 -19.43
CA LYS A 54 -5.50 24.13 -20.02
C LYS A 54 -4.98 24.16 -21.46
N ARG A 55 -4.26 23.12 -21.90
CA ARG A 55 -3.77 22.95 -23.28
C ARG A 55 -4.72 22.13 -24.16
N GLY A 56 -5.91 21.79 -23.65
CA GLY A 56 -6.93 21.01 -24.38
C GLY A 56 -6.83 19.49 -24.22
N ILE A 57 -5.91 18.98 -23.40
CA ILE A 57 -5.76 17.54 -23.15
C ILE A 57 -6.72 17.13 -22.03
N PRO A 58 -7.59 16.12 -22.20
CA PRO A 58 -8.54 15.73 -21.17
C PRO A 58 -7.82 15.29 -19.88
N ARG A 59 -8.39 15.63 -18.71
CA ARG A 59 -7.82 15.28 -17.39
C ARG A 59 -7.50 13.78 -17.27
N ALA A 60 -8.34 12.91 -17.86
CA ALA A 60 -8.11 11.46 -17.93
C ALA A 60 -6.77 11.08 -18.57
N ALA A 61 -6.39 11.72 -19.68
CA ALA A 61 -5.12 11.48 -20.34
C ALA A 61 -3.93 11.97 -19.49
N GLY A 62 -4.10 13.11 -18.79
CA GLY A 62 -3.11 13.60 -17.85
C GLY A 62 -2.85 12.63 -16.69
N ILE A 63 -3.91 12.05 -16.11
CA ILE A 63 -3.80 11.03 -15.05
C ILE A 63 -3.15 9.75 -15.62
N GLY A 64 -3.62 9.29 -16.78
CA GLY A 64 -3.07 8.11 -17.46
C GLY A 64 -1.57 8.23 -17.72
N LEU A 65 -1.09 9.41 -18.12
CA LEU A 65 0.34 9.68 -18.29
C LEU A 65 1.13 9.46 -16.99
N HIS A 66 0.63 9.91 -15.84
CA HIS A 66 1.31 9.68 -14.55
C HIS A 66 1.36 8.20 -14.20
N TYR A 67 0.30 7.46 -14.50
CA TYR A 67 0.27 6.00 -14.22
C TYR A 67 1.25 5.25 -15.13
N ILE A 68 1.35 5.64 -16.40
CA ILE A 68 2.35 5.08 -17.31
C ILE A 68 3.77 5.39 -16.82
N VAL A 69 4.04 6.63 -16.41
CA VAL A 69 5.36 7.03 -15.89
C VAL A 69 5.69 6.27 -14.60
N LEU A 70 4.74 6.16 -13.67
CA LEU A 70 4.93 5.41 -12.42
C LEU A 70 5.20 3.93 -12.68
N LEU A 71 4.37 3.28 -13.51
CA LEU A 71 4.56 1.88 -13.88
C LEU A 71 5.88 1.67 -14.62
N GLY A 72 6.25 2.58 -15.51
CA GLY A 72 7.53 2.55 -16.21
C GLY A 72 8.72 2.68 -15.25
N MET A 73 8.63 3.54 -14.24
CA MET A 73 9.66 3.71 -13.22
C MET A 73 9.81 2.43 -12.37
N ILE A 74 8.70 1.84 -11.94
CA ILE A 74 8.71 0.59 -11.17
C ILE A 74 9.27 -0.56 -12.01
N ALA A 75 8.78 -0.73 -13.24
CA ALA A 75 9.25 -1.77 -14.15
C ALA A 75 10.74 -1.61 -14.47
N GLY A 76 11.19 -0.38 -14.75
CA GLY A 76 12.60 -0.08 -14.99
C GLY A 76 13.48 -0.35 -13.76
N PHE A 77 13.01 0.02 -12.56
CA PHE A 77 13.71 -0.28 -11.31
C PHE A 77 13.83 -1.79 -11.07
N LEU A 78 12.72 -2.53 -11.19
CA LEU A 78 12.72 -3.99 -11.05
C LEU A 78 13.62 -4.65 -12.10
N TRP A 79 13.59 -4.16 -13.34
CA TRP A 79 14.46 -4.66 -14.40
C TRP A 79 15.96 -4.48 -14.09
N LEU A 80 16.35 -3.42 -13.37
CA LEU A 80 17.74 -3.21 -12.96
C LEU A 80 18.12 -4.02 -11.71
N VAL A 81 17.22 -4.13 -10.73
CA VAL A 81 17.51 -4.70 -9.41
C VAL A 81 17.32 -6.20 -9.36
N VAL A 82 16.23 -6.72 -9.93
CA VAL A 82 15.85 -8.14 -9.83
C VAL A 82 16.93 -9.06 -10.43
N PRO A 83 17.49 -8.81 -11.64
CA PRO A 83 18.53 -9.68 -12.18
C PRO A 83 19.77 -9.73 -11.29
N ARG A 84 20.20 -8.58 -10.76
CA ARG A 84 21.35 -8.52 -9.84
C ARG A 84 21.10 -9.26 -8.54
N ALA A 85 19.88 -9.18 -8.01
CA ALA A 85 19.49 -9.92 -6.82
C ALA A 85 19.49 -11.44 -7.10
N ILE A 86 18.97 -11.87 -8.25
CA ILE A 86 19.01 -13.27 -8.68
C ILE A 86 20.46 -13.74 -8.84
N ASP A 87 21.31 -12.99 -9.55
CA ASP A 87 22.73 -13.34 -9.72
C ASP A 87 23.45 -13.48 -8.38
N GLN A 88 23.13 -12.64 -7.39
CA GLN A 88 23.69 -12.72 -6.04
C GLN A 88 23.22 -13.96 -5.27
N ILE A 89 21.93 -14.32 -5.41
CA ILE A 89 21.38 -15.53 -4.82
C ILE A 89 22.02 -16.76 -5.49
N ASP A 90 22.09 -16.77 -6.81
CA ASP A 90 22.71 -17.85 -7.59
C ASP A 90 24.20 -17.98 -7.29
N ALA A 91 24.94 -16.88 -7.05
CA ALA A 91 26.33 -16.95 -6.61
C ALA A 91 26.48 -17.48 -5.17
N ALA A 92 25.52 -17.21 -4.29
CA ALA A 92 25.53 -17.71 -2.91
C ALA A 92 25.09 -19.18 -2.79
N VAL A 93 24.21 -19.64 -3.70
CA VAL A 93 23.56 -20.96 -3.65
C VAL A 93 24.05 -21.89 -4.77
N GLY A 94 24.73 -21.39 -5.79
CA GLY A 94 25.11 -22.13 -6.99
C GLY A 94 26.08 -23.29 -6.77
N ASP A 95 26.85 -23.25 -5.68
CA ASP A 95 27.74 -24.34 -5.25
C ASP A 95 27.05 -25.36 -4.32
N LEU A 96 25.78 -25.16 -3.99
CA LEU A 96 25.02 -26.10 -3.16
C LEU A 96 24.46 -27.25 -4.01
N PRO A 97 24.50 -28.50 -3.52
CA PRO A 97 23.94 -29.63 -4.24
C PRO A 97 22.44 -29.44 -4.48
N LYS A 98 22.01 -29.62 -5.73
CA LYS A 98 20.66 -29.28 -6.21
C LYS A 98 19.57 -30.25 -5.75
N THR A 99 19.96 -31.41 -5.19
CA THR A 99 19.04 -32.47 -4.75
C THR A 99 19.36 -32.88 -3.31
N ARG A 100 18.33 -33.19 -2.52
CA ARG A 100 18.50 -33.69 -1.13
C ARG A 100 19.41 -34.95 -1.06
N SER A 101 19.38 -35.79 -2.09
CA SER A 101 20.26 -36.95 -2.23
C SER A 101 21.73 -36.57 -2.37
N ASP A 102 22.02 -35.50 -3.12
CA ASP A 102 23.39 -35.05 -3.41
C ASP A 102 24.00 -34.35 -2.18
N LEU A 103 23.16 -33.68 -1.38
CA LEU A 103 23.52 -33.11 -0.09
C LEU A 103 23.95 -34.19 0.91
N GLY A 104 23.18 -35.28 1.04
CA GLY A 104 23.51 -36.36 1.97
C GLY A 104 24.80 -37.10 1.59
N GLN A 105 25.01 -37.35 0.30
CA GLN A 105 26.23 -38.01 -0.19
C GLN A 105 27.46 -37.11 -0.01
N GLN A 106 27.40 -35.83 -0.37
CA GLN A 106 28.53 -34.91 -0.19
C GLN A 106 28.77 -34.54 1.29
N ALA A 107 27.74 -34.52 2.13
CA ALA A 107 27.91 -34.39 3.58
C ALA A 107 28.69 -35.58 4.16
N SER A 108 28.40 -36.81 3.71
CA SER A 108 29.12 -38.01 4.17
C SER A 108 30.59 -38.08 3.71
N GLU A 109 30.93 -37.41 2.60
CA GLU A 109 32.28 -37.39 2.03
C GLU A 109 33.09 -36.13 2.39
N SER A 110 32.47 -35.13 3.01
CA SER A 110 33.12 -33.86 3.39
C SER A 110 33.55 -33.86 4.86
N THR A 111 34.67 -33.17 5.14
CA THR A 111 35.22 -33.00 6.49
C THR A 111 35.45 -31.52 6.80
N GLY A 112 35.40 -31.15 8.08
CA GLY A 112 35.61 -29.76 8.55
C GLY A 112 34.41 -28.84 8.30
N ILE A 113 34.66 -27.53 8.13
CA ILE A 113 33.63 -26.46 8.06
C ILE A 113 32.59 -26.71 6.95
N ARG A 114 32.99 -27.37 5.85
CA ARG A 114 32.11 -27.71 4.74
C ARG A 114 31.04 -28.74 5.15
N HIS A 115 31.41 -29.70 6.00
CA HIS A 115 30.48 -30.69 6.54
C HIS A 115 29.41 -30.02 7.40
N ASP A 116 29.81 -29.11 8.31
CA ASP A 116 28.89 -28.41 9.20
C ASP A 116 27.86 -27.56 8.43
N ILE A 117 28.30 -26.91 7.34
CA ILE A 117 27.41 -26.14 6.45
C ILE A 117 26.44 -27.07 5.71
N LEU A 118 26.93 -28.19 5.15
CA LEU A 118 26.10 -29.13 4.39
C LEU A 118 25.05 -29.82 5.27
N VAL A 119 25.42 -30.23 6.49
CA VAL A 119 24.50 -30.83 7.48
C VAL A 119 23.51 -29.79 8.00
N GLY A 120 23.96 -28.55 8.27
CA GLY A 120 23.09 -27.44 8.65
C GLY A 120 22.05 -27.10 7.57
N LEU A 121 22.43 -27.22 6.29
CA LEU A 121 21.50 -27.02 5.19
C LEU A 121 20.54 -28.19 5.02
N GLN A 122 21.03 -29.43 5.14
CA GLN A 122 20.22 -30.64 5.04
C GLN A 122 19.13 -30.68 6.12
N SER A 123 19.47 -30.37 7.37
CA SER A 123 18.52 -30.33 8.48
C SER A 123 17.44 -29.25 8.29
N ARG A 124 17.81 -28.07 7.76
CA ARG A 124 16.85 -27.01 7.41
C ARG A 124 15.95 -27.39 6.23
N LEU A 125 16.47 -28.19 5.28
CA LEU A 125 15.70 -28.71 4.15
C LEU A 125 14.79 -29.89 4.57
N GLU A 126 15.19 -30.70 5.54
CA GLU A 126 14.35 -31.75 6.15
C GLU A 126 13.18 -31.18 6.94
N ASP A 127 13.38 -30.04 7.60
CA ASP A 127 12.32 -29.28 8.27
C ASP A 127 11.35 -28.58 7.29
N LEU A 128 11.65 -28.56 5.98
CA LEU A 128 10.72 -27.99 5.00
C LEU A 128 9.57 -28.96 4.70
N PRO A 129 8.31 -28.48 4.76
CA PRO A 129 7.12 -29.29 4.53
C PRO A 129 7.17 -30.04 3.18
N THR A 130 6.89 -31.34 3.19
CA THR A 130 6.89 -32.18 1.98
C THR A 130 5.74 -31.79 1.04
N GLY A 131 6.04 -31.56 -0.25
CA GLY A 131 5.16 -31.58 -1.44
C GLY A 131 3.68 -31.15 -1.32
N GLU A 132 2.87 -31.92 -0.59
CA GLU A 132 1.45 -31.63 -0.32
C GLU A 132 1.22 -30.40 0.57
N SER A 133 2.22 -29.98 1.33
CA SER A 133 2.18 -28.78 2.20
C SER A 133 2.85 -27.55 1.58
N LEU A 134 3.27 -27.64 0.31
CA LEU A 134 3.71 -26.49 -0.49
C LEU A 134 2.54 -25.71 -1.12
N VAL A 135 1.32 -26.27 -1.07
CA VAL A 135 0.10 -25.59 -1.50
C VAL A 135 -0.17 -24.38 -0.60
N ASP A 136 0.01 -24.51 0.72
CA ASP A 136 -0.29 -23.44 1.66
C ASP A 136 0.62 -22.20 1.48
N PRO A 137 1.96 -22.32 1.38
CA PRO A 137 2.82 -21.17 1.10
C PRO A 137 2.57 -20.55 -0.27
N ALA A 138 2.34 -21.36 -1.32
CA ALA A 138 2.10 -20.84 -2.66
C ALA A 138 0.77 -20.07 -2.74
N VAL A 139 -0.27 -20.56 -2.06
CA VAL A 139 -1.57 -19.89 -1.95
C VAL A 139 -1.42 -18.61 -1.13
N GLU A 140 -0.72 -18.62 0.01
CA GLU A 140 -0.49 -17.45 0.84
C GLU A 140 0.26 -16.34 0.09
N VAL A 141 1.31 -16.69 -0.66
CA VAL A 141 2.03 -15.74 -1.52
C VAL A 141 1.11 -15.15 -2.57
N THR A 142 0.29 -15.98 -3.22
CA THR A 142 -0.66 -15.52 -4.25
C THR A 142 -1.70 -14.57 -3.66
N LEU A 143 -2.27 -14.90 -2.51
CA LEU A 143 -3.22 -14.05 -1.79
C LEU A 143 -2.58 -12.73 -1.39
N THR A 144 -1.37 -12.76 -0.85
CA THR A 144 -0.62 -11.55 -0.46
C THR A 144 -0.38 -10.64 -1.67
N VAL A 145 0.08 -11.20 -2.79
CA VAL A 145 0.29 -10.44 -4.03
C VAL A 145 -1.02 -9.82 -4.51
N PHE A 146 -2.12 -10.58 -4.45
CA PHE A 146 -3.43 -10.10 -4.85
C PHE A 146 -3.94 -8.97 -3.92
N GLU A 147 -3.78 -9.10 -2.61
CA GLU A 147 -4.12 -8.06 -1.64
C GLU A 147 -3.31 -6.77 -1.87
N VAL A 148 -2.01 -6.89 -2.10
CA VAL A 148 -1.15 -5.75 -2.43
C VAL A 148 -1.58 -5.10 -3.74
N ALA A 149 -1.87 -5.89 -4.78
CA ALA A 149 -2.35 -5.40 -6.05
C ALA A 149 -3.70 -4.66 -5.92
N LEU A 150 -4.63 -5.20 -5.12
CA LEU A 150 -5.89 -4.55 -4.80
C LEU A 150 -5.68 -3.24 -4.03
N GLY A 151 -4.75 -3.20 -3.07
CA GLY A 151 -4.39 -1.99 -2.33
C GLY A 151 -3.85 -0.90 -3.26
N ILE A 152 -2.91 -1.25 -4.15
CA ILE A 152 -2.37 -0.35 -5.17
C ILE A 152 -3.49 0.14 -6.09
N PHE A 153 -4.31 -0.77 -6.60
CA PHE A 153 -5.45 -0.42 -7.45
C PHE A 153 -6.41 0.55 -6.74
N PHE A 154 -6.75 0.27 -5.47
CA PHE A 154 -7.61 1.13 -4.66
C PHE A 154 -7.03 2.54 -4.50
N VAL A 155 -5.73 2.65 -4.21
CA VAL A 155 -5.04 3.95 -4.10
C VAL A 155 -5.10 4.71 -5.42
N LEU A 156 -4.73 4.06 -6.53
CA LEU A 156 -4.73 4.69 -7.84
C LEU A 156 -6.15 5.09 -8.28
N ALA A 157 -7.14 4.22 -8.07
CA ALA A 157 -8.54 4.54 -8.35
C ALA A 157 -9.03 5.71 -7.51
N SER A 158 -8.75 5.72 -6.21
CA SER A 158 -9.14 6.81 -5.30
C SER A 158 -8.44 8.13 -5.65
N ALA A 159 -7.16 8.07 -6.05
CA ALA A 159 -6.41 9.25 -6.46
C ALA A 159 -6.99 9.86 -7.75
N ALA A 160 -7.26 9.02 -8.76
CA ALA A 160 -7.91 9.45 -9.99
C ALA A 160 -9.29 10.06 -9.71
N TYR A 161 -10.10 9.37 -8.91
CA TYR A 161 -11.42 9.86 -8.50
C TYR A 161 -11.32 11.23 -7.83
N TRP A 162 -10.36 11.42 -6.91
CA TRP A 162 -10.17 12.70 -6.24
C TRP A 162 -9.77 13.82 -7.21
N VAL A 163 -8.94 13.52 -8.22
CA VAL A 163 -8.60 14.52 -9.25
C VAL A 163 -9.84 14.93 -10.07
N PHE A 164 -10.78 14.01 -10.32
CA PHE A 164 -12.00 14.31 -11.07
C PHE A 164 -13.07 15.03 -10.23
N GLU A 165 -13.34 14.54 -9.02
CA GLU A 165 -14.54 14.92 -8.26
C GLU A 165 -14.29 16.05 -7.24
N ARG A 166 -13.04 16.48 -7.07
CA ARG A 166 -12.65 17.49 -6.08
C ARG A 166 -13.50 18.76 -6.13
N ASP A 167 -13.76 19.30 -7.32
CA ASP A 167 -14.55 20.53 -7.46
C ASP A 167 -15.99 20.32 -6.94
N LYS A 168 -16.59 19.15 -7.22
CA LYS A 168 -17.94 18.81 -6.71
C LYS A 168 -17.93 18.59 -5.20
N ALA A 169 -16.88 17.97 -4.67
CA ALA A 169 -16.72 17.77 -3.22
C ALA A 169 -16.54 19.11 -2.49
N GLU A 170 -15.75 20.03 -3.05
CA GLU A 170 -15.55 21.38 -2.50
C GLU A 170 -16.86 22.18 -2.53
N ASP A 171 -17.62 22.12 -3.62
CA ASP A 171 -18.91 22.78 -3.72
C ASP A 171 -19.94 22.20 -2.73
N LEU A 172 -19.96 20.87 -2.54
CA LEU A 172 -20.80 20.22 -1.54
C LEU A 172 -20.46 20.71 -0.13
N LEU A 173 -19.18 20.72 0.23
CA LEU A 173 -18.73 21.21 1.54
C LEU A 173 -19.06 22.70 1.73
N CYS A 174 -18.85 23.52 0.69
CA CYS A 174 -19.23 24.93 0.71
C CYS A 174 -20.74 25.13 0.83
N SER A 175 -21.56 24.21 0.30
CA SER A 175 -23.02 24.31 0.37
C SER A 175 -23.57 24.17 1.79
N LEU A 176 -22.86 23.44 2.66
CA LEU A 176 -23.20 23.26 4.08
C LEU A 176 -22.88 24.49 4.93
N LEU A 177 -22.04 25.40 4.41
CA LEU A 177 -21.62 26.59 5.15
C LEU A 177 -22.59 27.77 4.99
N PRO A 178 -22.71 28.67 6.00
CA PRO A 178 -23.43 29.93 5.87
C PRO A 178 -22.85 30.80 4.74
N ARG A 179 -23.72 31.42 3.94
CA ARG A 179 -23.36 32.22 2.74
C ARG A 179 -22.15 33.17 2.93
N PRO A 180 -22.03 33.94 4.04
CA PRO A 180 -20.91 34.89 4.21
C PRO A 180 -19.54 34.21 4.29
N ARG A 181 -19.47 32.94 4.71
CA ARG A 181 -18.20 32.21 4.93
C ARG A 181 -17.76 31.40 3.71
N ARG A 182 -18.67 31.10 2.77
CA ARG A 182 -18.42 30.20 1.63
C ARG A 182 -17.23 30.63 0.78
N LYS A 183 -17.18 31.92 0.40
CA LYS A 183 -16.08 32.45 -0.42
C LYS A 183 -14.74 32.34 0.30
N LYS A 184 -14.68 32.79 1.56
CA LYS A 184 -13.44 32.75 2.35
C LYS A 184 -12.89 31.33 2.50
N VAL A 185 -13.76 30.34 2.75
CA VAL A 185 -13.33 28.94 2.90
C VAL A 185 -12.83 28.37 1.56
N ARG A 186 -13.53 28.63 0.45
CA ARG A 186 -13.12 28.23 -0.90
C ARG A 186 -11.76 28.83 -1.27
N ASP A 187 -11.61 30.14 -1.15
CA ASP A 187 -10.36 30.83 -1.49
C ASP A 187 -9.17 30.30 -0.64
N THR A 188 -9.42 29.99 0.64
CA THR A 188 -8.41 29.40 1.53
C THR A 188 -8.06 27.98 1.12
N TRP A 189 -9.06 27.17 0.76
CA TRP A 189 -8.88 25.80 0.30
C TRP A 189 -8.10 25.75 -1.01
N GLU A 190 -8.49 26.56 -1.99
CA GLU A 190 -7.77 26.70 -3.27
C GLU A 190 -6.32 27.15 -3.06
N LEU A 191 -6.07 28.07 -2.11
CA LEU A 191 -4.71 28.50 -1.78
C LEU A 191 -3.87 27.38 -1.16
N ILE A 192 -4.43 26.63 -0.20
CA ILE A 192 -3.76 25.49 0.42
C ILE A 192 -3.45 24.42 -0.64
N ASP A 193 -4.44 24.11 -1.46
CA ASP A 193 -4.33 23.10 -2.52
C ASP A 193 -3.30 23.50 -3.58
N ALA A 194 -3.29 24.77 -4.00
CA ALA A 194 -2.27 25.31 -4.90
C ALA A 194 -0.87 25.22 -4.29
N LYS A 195 -0.72 25.40 -2.97
CA LYS A 195 0.57 25.22 -2.29
C LYS A 195 0.95 23.75 -2.14
N LEU A 196 0.01 22.86 -1.83
CA LEU A 196 0.30 21.44 -1.68
C LEU A 196 0.64 20.76 -3.01
N GLY A 197 0.08 21.23 -4.13
CA GLY A 197 0.37 20.68 -5.45
C GLY A 197 1.52 21.36 -6.20
N ALA A 198 1.96 22.55 -5.82
CA ALA A 198 3.04 23.27 -6.51
C ALA A 198 4.44 23.00 -5.95
N TYR A 199 4.53 22.33 -4.80
CA TYR A 199 5.78 21.84 -4.19
C TYR A 199 5.91 20.33 -4.43
#